data_AF-J8SRK5-F1
#
_entry.id   AF-J8SRK5-F1
#
_cell.length_a   1.000
_cell.length_b   1.000
_cell.length_c   1.000
_cell.angle_alpha   90.00
_cell.angle_beta   90.00
_cell.angle_gamma   90.00
#
_symmetry.space_group_name_H-M   'P 1'
#
loop_
_entity.id
_entity.type
_entity.pdbx_description
1 polymer ?
#
loop_
_entity_poly.entity_id
_entity_poly.type
_entity_poly.pdbx_seq_one_letter_code
_entity_poly.pdbx_strand_id
1 'polypeptide(L)'
;MKLKQIFMLLGAVLLGLTACSKDTPNTPDLSKTLAGTEWEATVRESDAGNKSVVTTIVLKFVDDTKFTSQSTQQTIKNGAVVDTEVDDPEQGTYTYQGGVATLLFNTRDDEDNAIKLALPLTMDSSKQQLTGKAPESGTILTFVRKK
;
A
#
# COMPACT_ATOMS: atom_id res chain seq x y z
N MET A 1 18.11 20.35 12.88
CA MET A 1 17.06 21.37 13.14
C MET A 1 15.78 20.61 13.46
N LYS A 2 15.10 20.94 14.57
CA LYS A 2 13.87 20.27 15.06
C LYS A 2 12.66 21.07 14.59
N LEU A 3 11.73 20.44 13.88
CA LEU A 3 10.45 21.04 13.47
C LEU A 3 9.35 19.99 13.68
N LYS A 4 8.74 20.02 14.86
CA LYS A 4 7.38 20.51 15.20
C LYS A 4 6.28 19.53 14.80
N GLN A 5 5.72 18.91 15.84
CA GLN A 5 4.48 18.14 15.88
C GLN A 5 3.36 18.87 15.12
N ILE A 6 2.63 18.13 14.28
CA ILE A 6 1.40 18.60 13.64
C ILE A 6 0.30 17.56 13.93
N PHE A 7 -0.58 17.98 14.83
CA PHE A 7 -2.01 17.70 14.96
C PHE A 7 -2.52 16.30 15.34
N MET A 8 -2.96 16.25 16.62
CA MET A 8 -4.07 15.43 17.10
C MET A 8 -5.31 15.56 16.21
N LEU A 9 -5.87 14.42 15.81
CA LEU A 9 -7.30 14.28 15.51
C LEU A 9 -7.87 13.20 16.42
N LEU A 10 -8.60 13.67 17.43
CA LEU A 10 -9.38 12.86 18.35
C LEU A 10 -10.59 12.29 17.60
N GLY A 11 -10.45 11.08 17.08
CA GLY A 11 -11.56 10.29 16.55
C GLY A 11 -12.06 9.31 17.61
N ALA A 12 -13.08 9.70 18.36
CA ALA A 12 -13.86 8.73 19.14
C ALA A 12 -14.51 7.74 18.17
N VAL A 13 -14.25 6.44 18.33
CA VAL A 13 -15.09 5.40 17.72
C VAL A 13 -15.63 4.50 18.82
N LEU A 14 -16.95 4.49 18.85
CA LEU A 14 -17.86 3.87 19.78
C LEU A 14 -17.76 2.33 19.72
N LEU A 15 -17.84 1.69 20.88
CA LEU A 15 -17.97 0.23 21.06
C LEU A 15 -19.26 -0.31 20.44
N GLY A 16 -19.17 -1.47 19.79
CA GLY A 16 -20.28 -2.33 19.34
C GLY A 16 -20.01 -2.89 17.93
N LEU A 17 -20.23 -4.15 17.57
CA LEU A 17 -21.03 -5.22 18.15
C LEU A 17 -20.46 -6.59 17.70
N THR A 18 -20.54 -7.56 18.62
CA THR A 18 -21.00 -8.95 18.45
C THR A 18 -20.48 -9.87 17.34
N ALA A 19 -20.19 -11.08 17.83
CA ALA A 19 -20.44 -12.39 17.22
C ALA A 19 -19.37 -12.94 16.27
N CYS A 20 -18.54 -13.82 16.86
CA CYS A 20 -17.92 -14.95 16.19
C CYS A 20 -18.93 -15.64 15.27
N SER A 21 -18.75 -15.48 13.96
CA SER A 21 -19.26 -16.43 12.98
C SER A 21 -18.06 -17.26 12.53
N LYS A 22 -18.11 -18.54 12.88
CA LYS A 22 -17.17 -19.58 12.42
C LYS A 22 -17.47 -19.86 10.95
N ASP A 23 -17.14 -18.94 10.08
CA ASP A 23 -17.10 -19.20 8.64
C ASP A 23 -15.69 -19.64 8.30
N THR A 24 -15.56 -20.83 7.72
CA THR A 24 -14.35 -21.21 6.99
C THR A 24 -13.92 -20.01 6.15
N PRO A 25 -12.65 -19.55 6.18
CA PRO A 25 -12.25 -18.40 5.38
C PRO A 25 -12.44 -18.80 3.91
N ASN A 26 -13.57 -18.41 3.32
CA ASN A 26 -13.74 -18.49 1.87
C ASN A 26 -12.61 -17.64 1.33
N THR A 27 -11.63 -18.28 0.69
CA THR A 27 -10.57 -17.54 0.02
C THR A 27 -11.28 -16.60 -0.95
N PRO A 28 -11.12 -15.27 -0.82
CA PRO A 28 -11.90 -14.32 -1.60
C PRO A 28 -11.75 -14.63 -3.09
N ASP A 29 -12.87 -14.64 -3.81
CA ASP A 29 -12.88 -14.76 -5.26
C ASP A 29 -12.31 -13.47 -5.84
N LEU A 30 -11.00 -13.50 -6.11
CA LEU A 30 -10.23 -12.34 -6.58
C LEU A 30 -10.71 -11.84 -7.95
N SER A 31 -11.56 -12.58 -8.67
CA SER A 31 -12.20 -12.05 -9.88
C SER A 31 -13.33 -11.05 -9.57
N LYS A 32 -13.85 -11.08 -8.33
CA LYS A 32 -15.02 -10.29 -7.91
C LYS A 32 -14.68 -9.20 -6.89
N THR A 33 -13.82 -9.51 -5.92
CA THR A 33 -13.49 -8.56 -4.84
C THR A 33 -12.07 -8.75 -4.34
N LEU A 34 -11.49 -7.64 -3.84
CA LEU A 34 -10.23 -7.62 -3.13
C LEU A 34 -10.43 -7.38 -1.63
N ALA A 35 -11.66 -7.18 -1.15
CA ALA A 35 -11.93 -6.90 0.26
C ALA A 35 -11.32 -7.96 1.18
N GLY A 36 -10.67 -7.51 2.25
CA GLY A 36 -9.99 -8.36 3.22
C GLY A 36 -8.67 -8.97 2.74
N THR A 37 -8.12 -8.54 1.60
CA THR A 37 -6.84 -9.06 1.09
C THR A 37 -5.67 -8.14 1.42
N GLU A 38 -4.51 -8.74 1.70
CA GLU A 38 -3.24 -8.06 1.92
C GLU A 38 -2.22 -8.46 0.85
N TRP A 39 -1.42 -7.49 0.42
CA TRP A 39 -0.47 -7.63 -0.68
C TRP A 39 0.82 -6.90 -0.35
N GLU A 40 1.93 -7.34 -0.92
CA GLU A 40 3.25 -6.75 -0.66
C GLU A 40 4.05 -6.62 -1.95
N ALA A 41 4.61 -5.43 -2.16
CA ALA A 41 5.59 -5.17 -3.21
C ALA A 41 6.93 -4.80 -2.58
N THR A 42 8.02 -5.26 -3.18
CA THR A 42 9.36 -4.85 -2.81
C THR A 42 10.04 -4.22 -4.02
N VAL A 43 10.51 -2.99 -3.86
CA VAL A 43 11.27 -2.25 -4.85
C VAL A 43 12.69 -2.08 -4.32
N ARG A 44 13.69 -2.28 -5.19
CA ARG A 44 15.08 -2.06 -4.85
C ARG A 44 15.70 -1.05 -5.80
N GLU A 45 16.23 0.02 -5.23
CA GLU A 45 16.99 1.04 -5.94
C GLU A 45 18.45 0.93 -5.51
N SER A 46 19.38 0.83 -6.46
CA SER A 46 20.81 0.67 -6.18
C SER A 46 21.58 1.86 -6.76
N ASP A 47 22.53 2.38 -5.99
CA ASP A 47 23.48 3.39 -6.44
C ASP A 47 24.85 2.78 -6.75
N ALA A 48 25.74 3.59 -7.33
CA ALA A 48 27.09 3.16 -7.73
C ALA A 48 28.03 2.84 -6.55
N GLY A 49 27.61 3.04 -5.29
CA GLY A 49 28.45 2.99 -4.10
C GLY A 49 28.24 1.77 -3.20
N ASN A 50 27.72 0.65 -3.73
CA ASN A 50 27.27 -0.52 -2.95
C ASN A 50 26.23 -0.16 -1.87
N LYS A 51 25.50 0.95 -2.10
CA LYS A 51 24.35 1.32 -1.32
C LYS A 51 23.10 1.04 -2.14
N SER A 52 22.09 0.47 -1.48
CA SER A 52 20.79 0.25 -2.07
C SER A 52 19.70 0.57 -1.06
N VAL A 53 18.62 1.18 -1.52
CA VAL A 53 17.39 1.35 -0.74
C VAL A 53 16.42 0.25 -1.16
N VAL A 54 15.90 -0.48 -0.18
CA VAL A 54 14.83 -1.46 -0.37
C VAL A 54 13.58 -0.90 0.25
N THR A 55 12.56 -0.67 -0.57
CA THR A 55 11.25 -0.21 -0.12
C THR A 55 10.27 -1.38 -0.20
N THR A 56 9.71 -1.76 0.94
CA THR A 56 8.62 -2.73 1.02
C THR A 56 7.32 -1.98 1.26
N ILE A 57 6.33 -2.21 0.40
CA ILE A 57 5.01 -1.58 0.46
C ILE A 57 3.99 -2.67 0.78
N VAL A 58 3.28 -2.53 1.89
CA VAL A 58 2.14 -3.39 2.23
C VAL A 58 0.86 -2.65 1.86
N LEU A 59 0.03 -3.29 1.03
CA LEU A 59 -1.28 -2.80 0.58
C LEU A 59 -2.37 -3.70 1.13
N LYS A 60 -3.35 -3.13 1.83
CA LYS A 60 -4.50 -3.85 2.40
C LYS A 60 -5.79 -3.29 1.85
N PHE A 61 -6.59 -4.12 1.21
CA PHE A 61 -7.95 -3.78 0.82
C PHE A 61 -8.87 -4.06 2.00
N VAL A 62 -9.38 -3.01 2.64
CA VAL A 62 -10.15 -3.09 3.90
C VAL A 62 -11.56 -3.61 3.62
N ASP A 63 -12.22 -2.98 2.65
CA ASP A 63 -13.56 -3.33 2.16
C ASP A 63 -13.58 -3.19 0.63
N ASP A 64 -14.76 -3.20 0.01
CA ASP A 64 -14.89 -3.10 -1.46
C ASP A 64 -14.52 -1.72 -2.03
N THR A 65 -14.27 -0.72 -1.17
CA THR A 65 -14.06 0.68 -1.57
C THR A 65 -12.83 1.32 -0.95
N LYS A 66 -12.28 0.77 0.13
CA LYS A 66 -11.16 1.36 0.88
C LYS A 66 -9.94 0.47 0.92
N PHE A 67 -8.78 1.10 0.97
CA PHE A 67 -7.52 0.43 1.21
C PHE A 67 -6.65 1.23 2.19
N THR A 68 -5.67 0.57 2.78
CA THR A 68 -4.55 1.20 3.48
C THR A 68 -3.23 0.79 2.84
N SER A 69 -2.23 1.64 2.90
CA SER A 69 -0.86 1.29 2.53
C SER A 69 0.13 1.75 3.58
N GLN A 70 1.22 0.98 3.75
CA GLN A 70 2.33 1.37 4.59
C GLN A 70 3.63 0.92 3.93
N SER A 71 4.63 1.80 3.96
CA SER A 71 5.93 1.53 3.40
C SER A 71 6.99 1.42 4.50
N THR A 72 7.97 0.55 4.28
CA THR A 72 9.19 0.46 5.08
C THR A 72 10.37 0.56 4.15
N GLN A 73 11.27 1.49 4.42
CA GLN A 73 12.49 1.70 3.64
C GLN A 73 13.69 1.23 4.44
N GLN A 74 14.53 0.41 3.84
CA GLN A 74 15.78 -0.05 4.42
C GLN A 74 16.94 0.43 3.56
N THR A 75 17.86 1.17 4.17
CA THR A 75 19.14 1.49 3.53
C THR A 75 20.12 0.36 3.81
N ILE A 76 20.63 -0.26 2.75
CA ILE A 76 21.65 -1.30 2.80
C ILE A 76 22.96 -0.70 2.30
N LYS A 77 24.04 -0.85 3.06
CA LYS A 77 25.40 -0.45 2.66
C LYS A 77 26.36 -1.59 2.90
N ASN A 78 27.12 -1.98 1.87
CA ASN A 78 28.06 -3.11 1.95
C ASN A 78 27.41 -4.42 2.46
N GLY A 79 26.16 -4.66 2.06
CA GLY A 79 25.41 -5.86 2.45
C GLY A 79 24.75 -5.83 3.84
N ALA A 80 24.96 -4.78 4.64
CA ALA A 80 24.33 -4.62 5.95
C ALA A 80 23.22 -3.56 5.90
N VAL A 81 22.11 -3.80 6.61
CA VAL A 81 21.10 -2.77 6.87
C VAL A 81 21.71 -1.76 7.84
N VAL A 82 21.77 -0.50 7.43
CA VAL A 82 22.34 0.60 8.22
C VAL A 82 21.30 1.60 8.69
N ASP A 83 20.11 1.58 8.08
CA ASP A 83 18.99 2.44 8.45
C ASP A 83 17.65 1.77 8.10
N THR A 84 16.61 2.09 8.85
CA THR A 84 15.24 1.63 8.59
C THR A 84 14.25 2.71 8.98
N GLU A 85 13.46 3.14 8.00
CA GLU A 85 12.39 4.12 8.16
C GLU A 85 11.05 3.43 7.87
N VAL A 86 10.03 3.75 8.66
CA VAL A 86 8.67 3.24 8.49
C VAL A 86 7.76 4.45 8.34
N ASP A 87 7.06 4.51 7.21
CA ASP A 87 6.13 5.59 6.94
C ASP A 87 4.84 5.41 7.75
N ASP A 88 4.17 6.52 8.05
CA ASP A 88 2.83 6.48 8.63
C ASP A 88 1.87 5.79 7.64
N PRO A 89 0.90 5.01 8.14
CA PRO A 89 -0.05 4.33 7.28
C PRO A 89 -0.97 5.32 6.56
N GLU A 90 -1.06 5.17 5.25
CA GLU A 90 -1.95 5.94 4.39
C GLU A 90 -3.27 5.21 4.18
N GLN A 91 -4.32 5.97 3.86
CA GLN A 91 -5.63 5.43 3.52
C GLN A 91 -6.14 6.08 2.23
N GLY A 92 -6.84 5.30 1.43
CA GLY A 92 -7.44 5.78 0.19
C GLY A 92 -8.68 5.00 -0.20
N THR A 93 -9.23 5.34 -1.36
CA THR A 93 -10.34 4.62 -1.95
C THR A 93 -9.94 3.95 -3.24
N TYR A 94 -10.64 2.89 -3.64
CA TYR A 94 -10.37 2.21 -4.89
C TYR A 94 -11.65 1.77 -5.59
N THR A 95 -11.52 1.48 -6.88
CA THR A 95 -12.51 0.73 -7.66
C THR A 95 -11.89 -0.57 -8.14
N TYR A 96 -12.70 -1.62 -8.29
CA TYR A 96 -12.25 -2.88 -8.87
C TYR A 96 -13.21 -3.34 -9.95
N GLN A 97 -12.77 -3.30 -11.20
CA GLN A 97 -13.60 -3.67 -12.36
C GLN A 97 -12.75 -4.35 -13.41
N GLY A 98 -13.26 -5.45 -13.98
CA GLY A 98 -12.58 -6.16 -15.07
C GLY A 98 -11.17 -6.65 -14.72
N GLY A 99 -10.90 -6.96 -13.44
CA GLY A 99 -9.57 -7.36 -12.98
C GLY A 99 -8.58 -6.20 -12.81
N VAL A 100 -9.05 -4.95 -12.83
CA VAL A 100 -8.21 -3.77 -12.59
C VAL A 100 -8.66 -3.06 -11.33
N ALA A 101 -7.75 -2.96 -10.34
CA ALA A 101 -7.92 -2.17 -9.14
C ALA A 101 -7.32 -0.78 -9.35
N THR A 102 -8.14 0.26 -9.39
CA THR A 102 -7.65 1.64 -9.47
C THR A 102 -7.62 2.23 -8.08
N LEU A 103 -6.43 2.35 -7.48
CA LEU A 103 -6.24 3.02 -6.20
C LEU A 103 -6.27 4.53 -6.39
N LEU A 104 -6.91 5.24 -5.48
CA LEU A 104 -6.92 6.69 -5.44
C LEU A 104 -6.41 7.20 -4.09
N PHE A 105 -5.37 8.03 -4.15
CA PHE A 105 -4.72 8.65 -3.00
C PHE A 105 -4.89 10.16 -3.08
N ASN A 106 -5.03 10.81 -1.93
CA ASN A 106 -4.88 12.26 -1.83
C ASN A 106 -3.43 12.54 -1.48
N THR A 107 -2.75 13.35 -2.29
CA THR A 107 -1.41 13.84 -2.00
C THR A 107 -1.37 15.35 -2.23
N ARG A 108 -0.18 15.94 -2.10
CA ARG A 108 0.06 17.34 -2.43
C ARG A 108 1.17 17.46 -3.46
N ASP A 109 1.04 18.43 -4.35
CA ASP A 109 2.09 18.77 -5.30
C ASP A 109 3.18 19.64 -4.65
N ASP A 110 4.19 20.03 -5.44
CA ASP A 110 5.31 20.86 -5.00
C ASP A 110 4.89 22.25 -4.49
N GLU A 111 3.68 22.70 -4.83
CA GLU A 111 3.08 23.97 -4.40
C GLU A 111 2.13 23.81 -3.21
N ASP A 112 2.08 22.62 -2.59
CA ASP A 112 1.20 22.25 -1.47
C ASP A 112 -0.30 22.20 -1.83
N ASN A 113 -0.64 22.15 -3.12
CA ASN A 113 -2.03 22.00 -3.57
C ASN A 113 -2.49 20.54 -3.41
N ALA A 114 -3.71 20.34 -2.92
CA ALA A 114 -4.30 19.00 -2.84
C ALA A 114 -4.57 18.44 -4.23
N ILE A 115 -3.96 17.29 -4.55
CA ILE A 115 -4.16 16.57 -5.80
C ILE A 115 -4.58 15.13 -5.52
N LYS A 116 -5.24 14.51 -6.52
CA LYS A 116 -5.66 13.11 -6.47
C LYS A 116 -4.88 12.30 -7.48
N LEU A 117 -4.08 11.36 -7.00
CA LEU A 117 -3.34 10.43 -7.86
C LEU A 117 -4.12 9.13 -8.02
N ALA A 118 -4.01 8.53 -9.21
CA ALA A 118 -4.62 7.25 -9.53
C ALA A 118 -3.54 6.23 -9.92
N LEU A 119 -3.53 5.08 -9.25
CA LEU A 119 -2.65 3.95 -9.57
C LEU A 119 -3.50 2.75 -10.01
N PRO A 120 -3.57 2.47 -11.32
CA PRO A 120 -4.19 1.24 -11.81
C PRO A 120 -3.26 0.05 -11.58
N LEU A 121 -3.79 -0.98 -10.93
CA LEU A 121 -3.16 -2.28 -10.69
C LEU A 121 -3.96 -3.37 -11.41
N THR A 122 -3.32 -4.09 -12.33
CA THR A 122 -3.93 -5.21 -13.05
C THR A 122 -3.72 -6.52 -12.28
N MET A 123 -4.78 -7.27 -12.07
CA MET A 123 -4.79 -8.57 -11.41
C MET A 123 -4.38 -9.69 -12.38
N ASP A 124 -3.37 -10.46 -11.99
CA ASP A 124 -3.11 -11.81 -12.49
C ASP A 124 -3.57 -12.80 -11.40
N SER A 125 -4.81 -13.28 -11.52
CA SER A 125 -5.42 -14.19 -10.54
C SER A 125 -4.73 -15.55 -10.49
N SER A 126 -4.10 -15.98 -11.58
CA SER A 126 -3.35 -17.24 -11.65
C SER A 126 -2.08 -17.20 -10.81
N LYS A 127 -1.44 -16.02 -10.75
CA LYS A 127 -0.23 -15.78 -9.96
C LYS A 127 -0.51 -15.16 -8.60
N GLN A 128 -1.75 -14.74 -8.34
CA GLN A 128 -2.12 -13.90 -7.21
C GLN A 128 -1.20 -12.68 -7.12
N GLN A 129 -1.14 -11.92 -8.22
CA GLN A 129 -0.32 -10.72 -8.35
C GLN A 129 -1.14 -9.52 -8.82
N LEU A 130 -0.82 -8.35 -8.29
CA LEU A 130 -1.31 -7.05 -8.77
C LEU A 130 -0.13 -6.26 -9.33
N THR A 131 -0.21 -5.81 -10.58
CA THR A 131 0.89 -5.07 -11.23
C THR A 131 0.43 -3.72 -11.73
N GLY A 132 1.20 -2.67 -11.46
CA GLY A 132 0.94 -1.33 -12.02
C GLY A 132 2.20 -0.50 -12.12
N LYS A 133 2.04 0.69 -12.69
CA LYS A 133 3.12 1.66 -12.88
C LYS A 133 2.86 2.88 -12.00
N ALA A 134 3.80 3.21 -11.13
CA ALA A 134 3.71 4.38 -10.27
C ALA A 134 3.58 5.67 -11.11
N PRO A 135 2.64 6.60 -10.79
CA PRO A 135 2.29 7.73 -11.65
C PRO A 135 3.42 8.74 -11.91
N GLU A 136 4.41 8.83 -11.01
CA GLU A 136 5.48 9.84 -11.08
C GLU A 136 6.84 9.24 -11.45
N SER A 137 7.29 8.22 -10.72
CA SER A 137 8.58 7.56 -10.98
C SER A 137 8.56 6.65 -12.19
N GLY A 138 7.37 6.19 -12.60
CA GLY A 138 7.23 5.15 -13.62
C GLY A 138 7.73 3.78 -13.19
N THR A 139 8.09 3.60 -11.90
CA THR A 139 8.49 2.32 -11.33
C THR A 139 7.36 1.31 -11.47
N ILE A 140 7.70 0.09 -11.91
CA ILE A 140 6.75 -1.02 -11.94
C ILE A 140 6.64 -1.60 -10.53
N LEU A 141 5.43 -1.59 -10.00
CA LEU A 141 5.09 -2.22 -8.73
C LEU A 141 4.45 -3.57 -9.02
N THR A 142 5.02 -4.63 -8.45
CA THR A 142 4.44 -5.98 -8.48
C THR A 142 4.15 -6.40 -7.05
N PHE A 143 2.87 -6.41 -6.71
CA PHE A 143 2.35 -6.82 -5.42
C PHE A 143 2.02 -8.32 -5.46
N VAL A 144 2.52 -9.07 -4.48
CA VAL A 144 2.21 -10.49 -4.29
C VAL A 144 1.25 -10.62 -3.11
N ARG A 145 0.22 -11.46 -3.25
CA ARG A 145 -0.75 -11.69 -2.18
C ARG A 145 -0.10 -12.33 -0.96
N LYS A 146 -0.36 -11.75 0.22
CA LYS A 146 -0.02 -12.36 1.51
C LYS A 146 -1.12 -13.34 1.91
N LYS A 147 -0.69 -14.48 2.43
CA LYS A 147 -1.56 -15.58 2.85
C LYS A 147 -1.98 -15.43 4.31
#